data_AF-A0A7J3P529-F1
#
_entry.id   AF-A0A7J3P529-F1
#
_cell.length_a   1.000
_cell.length_b   1.000
_cell.length_c   1.000
_cell.angle_alpha   90.00
_cell.angle_beta   90.00
_cell.angle_gamma   90.00
#
_symmetry.space_group_name_H-M   'P 1'
#
loop_
_entity.id
_entity.type
_entity.pdbx_description
1 polymer ?
#
loop_
_entity_poly.entity_id
_entity_poly.type
_entity_poly.pdbx_seq_one_letter_code
_entity_poly.pdbx_strand_id
1 'polypeptide(L)'
;MAFEDELTLSELRQVEILNRLLKPGEELRPERIRGIGVVYKIGELTIREERVSTLIKLGLFRIKGHVSFAICPVCGDLDLSLNLFCPNCNSQDLEKVDLVIHYECHYADDVSRFRTPKGLVCPVCDKPLKVVGVDYGRPGISYRCSTCMSVFQFPLFSLTCSNGHVLRLDELALHRSPVLVYEPSGSRQATAVSRVLSLIEALSSHGYRAEPFAVLRGQLSHLEHVVDALVHKGEKRCAVVLIDNSVASPDT
;
A
#
# COMPACT_ATOMS: atom_id res chain seq x y z
N MET A 1 -33.91 -17.27 14.19
CA MET A 1 -34.33 -16.62 12.94
C MET A 1 -33.27 -15.61 12.58
N ALA A 2 -32.21 -16.06 11.89
CA ALA A 2 -31.19 -15.17 11.36
C ALA A 2 -31.66 -14.79 9.95
N PHE A 3 -31.85 -13.49 9.72
CA PHE A 3 -32.06 -12.97 8.39
C PHE A 3 -30.79 -13.25 7.58
N GLU A 4 -30.92 -14.00 6.50
CA GLU A 4 -29.89 -14.19 5.50
C GLU A 4 -29.69 -12.82 4.81
N ASP A 5 -28.49 -12.24 4.92
CA ASP A 5 -28.17 -10.97 4.28
C ASP A 5 -28.16 -11.16 2.75
N GLU A 6 -29.25 -10.79 2.09
CA GLU A 6 -29.29 -10.61 0.63
C GLU A 6 -28.34 -9.46 0.24
N LEU A 7 -27.40 -9.75 -0.65
CA LEU A 7 -26.53 -8.75 -1.25
C LEU A 7 -27.35 -7.83 -2.15
N THR A 8 -27.12 -6.53 -2.03
CA THR A 8 -27.71 -5.52 -2.91
C THR A 8 -27.14 -5.63 -4.33
N LEU A 9 -27.90 -5.15 -5.32
CA LEU A 9 -27.47 -5.04 -6.73
C LEU A 9 -26.11 -4.33 -6.92
N SER A 10 -25.84 -3.36 -6.06
CA SER A 10 -24.58 -2.61 -6.04
C SER A 10 -23.41 -3.52 -5.69
N GLU A 11 -23.59 -4.42 -4.71
CA GLU A 11 -22.55 -5.35 -4.25
C GLU A 11 -22.28 -6.44 -5.27
N LEU A 12 -23.32 -6.97 -5.93
CA LEU A 12 -23.17 -7.97 -7.00
C LEU A 12 -22.37 -7.42 -8.19
N ARG A 13 -22.63 -6.17 -8.58
CA ARG A 13 -21.86 -5.48 -9.64
C ARG A 13 -20.40 -5.25 -9.24
N GLN A 14 -20.12 -5.00 -7.96
CA GLN A 14 -18.74 -4.86 -7.47
C GLN A 14 -17.97 -6.17 -7.58
N VAL A 15 -18.59 -7.31 -7.26
CA VAL A 15 -17.97 -8.63 -7.38
C VAL A 15 -17.62 -8.94 -8.84
N GLU A 16 -18.52 -8.64 -9.79
CA GLU A 16 -18.26 -8.82 -11.23
C GLU A 16 -17.04 -8.01 -11.70
N ILE A 17 -16.97 -6.74 -11.31
CA ILE A 17 -15.83 -5.88 -11.67
C ILE A 17 -14.54 -6.46 -11.11
N LEU A 18 -14.53 -6.91 -9.85
CA LEU A 18 -13.35 -7.48 -9.22
C LEU A 18 -12.89 -8.79 -9.89
N ASN A 19 -13.81 -9.68 -10.26
CA ASN A 19 -13.48 -10.91 -10.99
C ASN A 19 -12.80 -10.64 -12.35
N ARG A 20 -13.10 -9.49 -12.98
CA ARG A 20 -12.43 -9.07 -14.22
C ARG A 20 -11.06 -8.44 -13.99
N LEU A 21 -10.85 -7.83 -12.83
CA LEU A 21 -9.63 -7.08 -12.51
C LEU A 21 -8.59 -7.90 -11.76
N LEU A 22 -9.00 -8.97 -11.06
CA LEU A 22 -8.16 -9.74 -10.15
C LEU A 22 -8.24 -11.24 -10.45
N LYS A 23 -7.11 -11.93 -10.32
CA LYS A 23 -7.04 -13.39 -10.41
C LYS A 23 -7.17 -14.04 -9.04
N PRO A 24 -7.84 -15.19 -8.90
CA PRO A 24 -7.83 -15.94 -7.64
C PRO A 24 -6.40 -16.20 -7.16
N GLY A 25 -6.15 -15.94 -5.88
CA GLY A 25 -4.83 -16.00 -5.24
C GLY A 25 -3.98 -14.73 -5.38
N GLU A 26 -4.44 -13.71 -6.13
CA GLU A 26 -3.71 -12.46 -6.29
C GLU A 26 -3.61 -11.69 -4.96
N GLU A 27 -2.38 -11.27 -4.62
CA GLU A 27 -2.09 -10.55 -3.38
C GLU A 27 -2.16 -9.04 -3.62
N LEU A 28 -3.01 -8.37 -2.85
CA LEU A 28 -3.08 -6.92 -2.77
C LEU A 28 -2.39 -6.45 -1.49
N ARG A 29 -1.32 -5.69 -1.67
CA ARG A 29 -0.58 -5.10 -0.56
C ARG A 29 -0.98 -3.63 -0.40
N PRO A 30 -1.20 -3.15 0.83
CA PRO A 30 -1.45 -1.74 1.06
C PRO A 30 -0.19 -0.94 0.74
N GLU A 31 -0.37 0.21 0.09
CA GLU A 31 0.67 1.18 -0.20
C GLU A 31 0.31 2.52 0.43
N ARG A 32 1.32 3.30 0.83
CA ARG A 32 1.14 4.69 1.27
C ARG A 32 1.40 5.62 0.09
N ILE A 33 0.41 6.44 -0.27
CA ILE A 33 0.58 7.57 -1.18
C ILE A 33 0.43 8.88 -0.41
N ARG A 34 1.44 9.75 -0.53
CA ARG A 34 1.44 11.09 0.10
C ARG A 34 0.19 11.88 -0.32
N GLY A 35 -0.47 12.53 0.64
CA GLY A 35 -1.69 13.31 0.44
C GLY A 35 -2.98 12.49 0.22
N ILE A 36 -2.90 11.17 0.03
CA ILE A 36 -4.07 10.29 -0.14
C ILE A 36 -4.27 9.39 1.08
N GLY A 37 -3.20 8.81 1.60
CA GLY A 37 -3.21 7.86 2.71
C GLY A 37 -2.88 6.44 2.26
N VAL A 38 -3.47 5.45 2.95
CA VAL A 38 -3.29 4.03 2.61
C VAL A 38 -4.25 3.63 1.50
N VAL A 39 -3.70 2.99 0.47
CA VAL A 39 -4.44 2.57 -0.73
C VAL A 39 -4.09 1.15 -1.14
N TYR A 40 -4.96 0.56 -1.94
CA TYR A 40 -4.77 -0.71 -2.65
C TYR A 40 -4.90 -0.44 -4.14
N LYS A 41 -3.99 -1.02 -4.92
CA LYS A 41 -4.06 -0.98 -6.38
C LYS A 41 -4.76 -2.22 -6.89
N ILE A 42 -5.79 -2.05 -7.72
CA ILE A 42 -6.55 -3.12 -8.35
C ILE A 42 -6.63 -2.80 -9.84
N GLY A 43 -5.83 -3.49 -10.66
CA GLY A 43 -5.55 -3.05 -12.02
C GLY A 43 -5.02 -1.61 -12.04
N GLU A 44 -5.65 -0.75 -12.85
CA GLU A 44 -5.32 0.69 -12.94
C GLU A 44 -5.99 1.55 -11.85
N LEU A 45 -6.81 0.95 -10.98
CA LEU A 45 -7.54 1.68 -9.95
C LEU A 45 -6.71 1.81 -8.67
N THR A 46 -6.77 3.00 -8.07
CA THR A 46 -6.25 3.25 -6.71
C THR A 46 -7.43 3.44 -5.76
N ILE A 47 -7.57 2.54 -4.80
CA ILE A 47 -8.69 2.52 -3.86
C ILE A 47 -8.18 2.75 -2.44
N ARG A 48 -8.74 3.75 -1.75
CA ARG A 48 -8.42 4.03 -0.34
C ARG A 48 -8.87 2.88 0.57
N GLU A 49 -8.09 2.61 1.61
CA GLU A 49 -8.30 1.47 2.51
C GLU A 49 -9.71 1.41 3.12
N GLU A 50 -10.29 2.55 3.49
CA GLU A 50 -11.65 2.60 4.05
C GLU A 50 -12.70 2.01 3.09
N ARG A 51 -12.48 2.12 1.77
CA ARG A 51 -13.38 1.54 0.76
C ARG A 51 -13.11 0.06 0.53
N VAL A 52 -11.87 -0.38 0.74
CA VAL A 52 -11.50 -1.80 0.67
C VAL A 52 -12.09 -2.59 1.84
N SER A 53 -12.27 -1.94 3.00
CA SER A 53 -12.93 -2.56 4.16
C SER A 53 -14.32 -3.13 3.84
N THR A 54 -15.09 -2.45 2.97
CA THR A 54 -16.38 -2.94 2.47
C THR A 54 -16.21 -4.21 1.64
N LEU A 55 -15.21 -4.26 0.77
CA LEU A 55 -14.94 -5.43 -0.07
C LEU A 55 -14.48 -6.65 0.73
N ILE A 56 -13.77 -6.44 1.84
CA ILE A 56 -13.38 -7.51 2.78
C ILE A 56 -14.63 -8.12 3.42
N LYS A 57 -15.60 -7.29 3.83
CA LYS A 57 -16.86 -7.76 4.45
C LYS A 57 -17.70 -8.63 3.51
N LEU A 58 -17.54 -8.46 2.19
CA LEU A 58 -18.18 -9.32 1.18
C LEU A 58 -17.58 -10.74 1.10
N GLY A 59 -16.53 -11.04 1.88
CA GLY A 59 -15.92 -12.36 1.94
C GLY A 59 -15.11 -12.73 0.68
N LEU A 60 -14.73 -11.73 -0.13
CA LEU A 60 -13.97 -11.93 -1.38
C LEU A 60 -12.46 -12.02 -1.16
N PHE A 61 -11.99 -11.68 0.03
CA PHE A 61 -10.58 -11.58 0.36
C PHE A 61 -10.28 -12.35 1.64
N ARG A 62 -9.18 -13.10 1.62
CA ARG A 62 -8.57 -13.64 2.83
C ARG A 62 -7.45 -12.72 3.28
N ILE A 63 -7.36 -12.48 4.59
CA ILE A 63 -6.24 -11.72 5.17
C ILE A 63 -5.04 -12.67 5.32
N LYS A 64 -3.92 -12.34 4.67
CA LYS A 64 -2.66 -13.09 4.76
C LYS A 64 -1.74 -12.56 5.86
N GLY A 65 -1.84 -11.28 6.17
CA GLY A 65 -0.95 -10.60 7.11
C GLY A 65 -1.27 -9.12 7.22
N HIS A 66 -0.33 -8.32 7.74
CA HIS A 66 -0.48 -6.88 7.88
C HIS A 66 0.83 -6.14 7.53
N VAL A 67 0.70 -4.91 7.05
CA VAL A 67 1.78 -3.92 6.94
C VAL A 67 1.51 -2.82 7.94
N SER A 68 2.55 -2.35 8.64
CA SER A 68 2.45 -1.25 9.60
C SER A 68 2.98 0.04 8.99
N PHE A 69 2.19 1.11 9.09
CA PHE A 69 2.57 2.46 8.71
C PHE A 69 2.70 3.32 9.96
N ALA A 70 3.80 4.07 10.07
CA ALA A 70 3.96 5.07 11.11
C ALA A 70 2.98 6.23 10.86
N ILE A 71 2.27 6.63 11.91
CA ILE A 71 1.31 7.73 11.88
C ILE A 71 1.54 8.69 13.03
N CYS A 72 1.11 9.93 12.85
CA CYS A 72 1.03 10.89 13.94
C CYS A 72 -0.01 10.41 14.97
N PRO A 73 0.35 10.25 16.25
CA PRO A 73 -0.61 9.83 17.28
C PRO A 73 -1.67 10.89 17.58
N VAL A 74 -1.42 12.15 17.21
CA VAL A 74 -2.31 13.29 17.49
C VAL A 74 -3.40 13.43 16.43
N CYS A 75 -3.04 13.40 15.14
CA CYS A 75 -3.98 13.63 14.04
C CYS A 75 -4.15 12.46 13.07
N GLY A 76 -3.44 11.34 13.27
CA GLY A 76 -3.52 10.15 12.40
C GLY A 76 -2.82 10.30 11.05
N ASP A 77 -2.14 11.43 10.81
CA ASP A 77 -1.48 11.70 9.53
C ASP A 77 -0.34 10.72 9.25
N LEU A 78 -0.30 10.23 8.01
CA LEU A 78 0.71 9.28 7.51
C LEU A 78 1.92 9.99 6.90
N ASP A 79 1.82 11.29 6.62
CA ASP A 79 2.87 12.07 5.97
C ASP A 79 3.82 12.69 7.00
N LEU A 80 4.79 11.88 7.40
CA LEU A 80 5.86 12.25 8.33
C LEU A 80 7.14 12.63 7.57
N SER A 81 7.68 13.80 7.89
CA SER A 81 8.97 14.30 7.40
C SER A 81 10.04 14.10 8.46
N LEU A 82 11.20 13.57 8.06
CA LEU A 82 12.38 13.44 8.92
C LEU A 82 13.18 14.73 8.91
N ASN A 83 13.43 15.28 10.09
CA ASN A 83 14.27 16.44 10.31
C ASN A 83 15.54 16.02 11.02
N LEU A 84 16.70 16.49 10.56
CA LEU A 84 18.00 16.24 11.18
C LEU A 84 18.55 17.52 11.79
N PHE A 85 19.19 17.42 12.95
CA PHE A 85 19.71 18.56 13.71
C PHE A 85 21.12 18.28 14.23
N CYS A 86 21.91 19.34 14.33
CA CYS A 86 23.21 19.33 14.98
C CYS A 86 23.05 19.07 16.50
N PRO A 87 23.74 18.09 17.09
CA PRO A 87 23.68 17.84 18.53
C PRO A 87 24.30 18.97 19.36
N ASN A 88 25.16 19.81 18.77
CA ASN A 88 25.88 20.86 19.50
C ASN A 88 25.17 22.21 19.49
N CYS A 89 24.41 22.53 18.43
CA CYS A 89 23.74 23.83 18.30
C CYS A 89 22.30 23.77 17.79
N ASN A 90 21.76 22.57 17.56
CA ASN A 90 20.40 22.32 17.08
C ASN A 90 20.06 22.92 15.69
N SER A 91 21.06 23.33 14.90
CA SER A 91 20.88 23.78 13.52
C SER A 91 20.56 22.62 12.57
N GLN A 92 19.73 22.87 11.55
CA GLN A 92 19.45 21.93 10.45
C GLN A 92 20.40 22.07 9.26
N ASP A 93 21.29 23.07 9.28
CA ASP A 93 22.28 23.32 8.23
C ASP A 93 23.44 22.33 8.35
N LEU A 94 23.22 21.13 7.81
CA LEU A 94 24.10 19.98 7.88
C LEU A 94 24.55 19.55 6.48
N GLU A 95 25.87 19.40 6.32
CA GLU A 95 26.50 18.82 5.14
C GLU A 95 26.94 17.38 5.43
N LYS A 96 26.65 16.45 4.54
CA LYS A 96 27.14 15.07 4.62
C LYS A 96 28.57 15.00 4.10
N VAL A 97 29.50 14.47 4.90
CA VAL A 97 30.92 14.35 4.58
C VAL A 97 31.43 12.92 4.79
N ASP A 98 32.41 12.48 4.02
CA ASP A 98 33.15 11.24 4.24
C ASP A 98 34.46 11.59 4.95
N LEU A 99 34.43 11.50 6.29
CA LEU A 99 35.46 12.08 7.14
C LEU A 99 36.76 11.26 7.09
N VAL A 100 37.87 11.96 6.89
CA VAL A 100 39.24 11.46 7.02
C VAL A 100 39.96 12.27 8.09
N ILE A 101 40.63 11.57 9.01
CA ILE A 101 41.41 12.15 10.11
C ILE A 101 42.85 11.68 9.95
N HIS A 102 43.78 12.56 9.59
CA HIS A 102 45.20 12.21 9.55
C HIS A 102 45.74 12.16 10.98
N TYR A 103 46.30 11.02 11.41
CA TYR A 103 46.67 10.84 12.81
C TYR A 103 47.90 11.66 13.21
N GLU A 104 48.86 11.84 12.30
CA GLU A 104 50.12 12.51 12.65
C GLU A 104 49.97 14.02 12.84
N CYS A 105 49.16 14.69 12.01
CA CYS A 105 48.95 16.15 12.13
C CYS A 105 47.57 16.54 12.66
N HIS A 106 46.72 15.56 12.98
CA HIS A 106 45.34 15.72 13.47
C HIS A 106 44.39 16.49 12.54
N TYR A 107 44.78 16.75 11.29
CA TYR A 107 43.89 17.39 10.33
C TYR A 107 42.75 16.45 9.94
N ALA A 108 41.51 16.94 10.08
CA ALA A 108 40.30 16.19 9.80
C ALA A 108 39.40 16.96 8.82
N ASP A 109 39.04 16.33 7.70
CA ASP A 109 38.19 16.95 6.68
C ASP A 109 37.53 15.88 5.79
N ASP A 110 36.72 16.31 4.82
CA ASP A 110 36.15 15.41 3.82
C ASP A 110 37.25 14.77 2.96
N VAL A 111 37.07 13.50 2.58
CA VAL A 111 38.03 12.74 1.76
C VAL A 111 38.43 13.47 0.48
N SER A 112 37.54 14.29 -0.11
CA SER A 112 37.85 15.10 -1.29
C SER A 112 39.04 16.04 -1.10
N ARG A 113 39.26 16.56 0.13
CA ARG A 113 40.40 17.42 0.48
C ARG A 113 41.74 16.68 0.53
N PHE A 114 41.70 15.35 0.65
CA PHE A 114 42.88 14.49 0.68
C PHE A 114 43.16 13.85 -0.69
N ARG A 115 42.20 13.87 -1.63
CA ARG A 115 42.36 13.22 -2.93
C ARG A 115 43.29 14.01 -3.85
N THR A 116 44.33 13.34 -4.32
CA THR A 116 45.26 13.83 -5.35
C THR A 116 45.46 12.77 -6.44
N PRO A 117 46.08 13.11 -7.58
CA PRO A 117 46.45 12.12 -8.60
C PRO A 117 47.37 11.00 -8.08
N LYS A 118 48.08 11.23 -6.97
CA LYS A 118 49.00 10.27 -6.33
C LYS A 118 48.33 9.39 -5.27
N GLY A 119 47.02 9.54 -5.07
CA GLY A 119 46.27 8.90 -3.99
C GLY A 119 45.89 9.89 -2.87
N LEU A 120 45.71 9.38 -1.65
CA LEU A 120 45.36 10.22 -0.49
C LEU A 120 46.61 10.87 0.09
N VAL A 121 46.61 12.19 0.18
CA VAL A 121 47.70 13.02 0.71
C VAL A 121 47.11 14.08 1.63
N CYS A 122 47.73 14.30 2.79
CA CYS A 122 47.28 15.34 3.72
C CYS A 122 47.55 16.73 3.13
N PRO A 123 46.54 17.62 2.98
CA PRO A 123 46.75 18.95 2.43
C PRO A 123 47.52 19.90 3.38
N VAL A 124 47.69 19.51 4.65
CA VAL A 124 48.37 20.33 5.66
C VAL A 124 49.86 19.99 5.78
N CYS A 125 50.24 18.71 5.65
CA CYS A 125 51.63 18.28 5.85
C CYS A 125 52.25 17.54 4.65
N ASP A 126 51.50 17.41 3.55
CA ASP A 126 51.90 16.76 2.28
C ASP A 126 52.32 15.28 2.41
N LYS A 127 52.01 14.64 3.55
CA LYS A 127 52.29 13.22 3.77
C LYS A 127 51.24 12.32 3.12
N PRO A 128 51.65 11.20 2.49
CA PRO A 128 50.72 10.24 1.92
C PRO A 128 50.03 9.41 3.01
N LEU A 129 48.73 9.20 2.85
CA LEU A 129 47.88 8.37 3.71
C LEU A 129 47.77 6.98 3.05
N LYS A 130 48.52 5.98 3.54
CA LYS A 130 48.62 4.67 2.90
C LYS A 130 47.75 3.61 3.56
N VAL A 131 47.72 3.59 4.90
CA VAL A 131 47.08 2.53 5.69
C VAL A 131 46.06 3.13 6.66
N VAL A 132 44.78 2.78 6.46
CA VAL A 132 43.69 3.12 7.40
C VAL A 132 43.98 2.48 8.75
N GLY A 133 43.77 3.21 9.84
CA GLY A 133 44.00 2.75 11.21
C GLY A 133 45.47 2.85 11.67
N VAL A 134 46.39 3.23 10.77
CA VAL A 134 47.80 3.47 11.10
C VAL A 134 48.20 4.90 10.75
N ASP A 135 48.00 5.32 9.50
CA ASP A 135 48.34 6.68 9.05
C ASP A 135 47.16 7.63 9.26
N TYR A 136 45.94 7.13 9.08
CA TYR A 136 44.72 7.92 9.16
C TYR A 136 43.51 7.12 9.59
N GLY A 137 42.57 7.80 10.24
CA GLY A 137 41.24 7.31 10.50
C GLY A 137 40.29 7.66 9.36
N ARG A 138 39.39 6.74 9.04
CA ARG A 138 38.24 7.03 8.17
C ARG A 138 36.98 6.54 8.85
N PRO A 139 36.41 7.32 9.79
CA PRO A 139 35.14 6.98 10.44
C PRO A 139 34.00 6.79 9.44
N GLY A 140 34.16 7.31 8.21
CA GLY A 140 33.22 7.19 7.11
C GLY A 140 32.23 8.33 7.12
N ILE A 141 30.98 8.00 6.76
CA ILE A 141 29.91 8.99 6.64
C ILE A 141 29.68 9.69 7.98
N SER A 142 29.80 11.01 7.94
CA SER A 142 29.58 11.94 9.04
C SER A 142 28.79 13.14 8.54
N TYR A 143 28.42 14.02 9.46
CA TYR A 143 27.77 15.30 9.21
C TYR A 143 28.62 16.43 9.75
N ARG A 144 28.74 17.51 8.98
CA ARG A 144 29.34 18.78 9.39
C ARG A 144 28.22 19.81 9.52
N CYS A 145 28.15 20.48 10.66
CA CYS A 145 27.22 21.59 10.81
C CYS A 145 27.84 22.88 10.28
N SER A 146 27.21 23.53 9.31
CA SER A 146 27.71 24.79 8.73
C SER A 146 27.61 25.97 9.71
N THR A 147 26.78 25.86 10.75
CA THR A 147 26.57 26.91 11.76
C THR A 147 27.64 26.92 12.85
N CYS A 148 28.03 25.75 13.38
CA CYS A 148 28.98 25.65 14.50
C CYS A 148 30.26 24.87 14.16
N MET A 149 30.38 24.40 12.91
CA MET A 149 31.52 23.65 12.37
C MET A 149 31.81 22.30 13.03
N SER A 150 30.98 21.86 13.98
CA SER A 150 31.13 20.55 14.60
C SER A 150 30.88 19.41 13.60
N VAL A 151 31.60 18.30 13.80
CA VAL A 151 31.51 17.08 12.99
C VAL A 151 31.09 15.92 13.88
N PHE A 152 30.10 15.15 13.44
CA PHE A 152 29.50 14.04 14.21
C PHE A 152 28.87 13.01 13.26
N GLN A 153 28.74 11.76 13.70
CA GLN A 153 28.16 10.68 12.86
C GLN A 153 26.65 10.55 13.02
N PHE A 154 26.13 10.91 14.20
CA PHE A 154 24.73 10.71 14.56
C PHE A 154 24.07 12.06 14.82
N PRO A 155 23.35 12.64 13.84
CA PRO A 155 22.54 13.82 14.07
C PRO A 155 21.41 13.49 15.05
N LEU A 156 20.94 14.51 15.77
CA LEU A 156 19.64 14.42 16.41
C LEU A 156 18.57 14.42 15.31
N PHE A 157 17.43 13.79 15.57
CA PHE A 157 16.33 13.80 14.61
C PHE A 157 14.98 13.91 15.28
N SER A 158 14.03 14.47 14.55
CA SER A 158 12.61 14.47 14.88
C SER A 158 11.78 14.18 13.64
N LEU A 159 10.52 13.85 13.85
CA LEU A 159 9.55 13.70 12.78
C LEU A 159 8.54 14.84 12.86
N THR A 160 8.07 15.33 11.73
CA THR A 160 7.00 16.33 11.67
C THR A 160 5.92 15.87 10.72
N CYS A 161 4.67 15.83 11.19
CA CYS A 161 3.53 15.53 10.33
C CYS A 161 3.15 16.75 9.48
N SER A 162 2.34 16.57 8.44
CA SER A 162 1.86 17.67 7.58
C SER A 162 1.05 18.74 8.34
N ASN A 163 0.49 18.39 9.50
CA ASN A 163 -0.23 19.30 10.40
C ASN A 163 0.68 20.02 11.42
N GLY A 164 2.01 19.86 11.33
CA GLY A 164 2.98 20.61 12.16
C GLY A 164 3.30 20.00 13.53
N HIS A 165 2.69 18.90 13.93
CA HIS A 165 3.09 18.19 15.16
C HIS A 165 4.51 17.63 15.03
N VAL A 166 5.37 17.95 16.00
CA VAL A 166 6.74 17.41 16.11
C VAL A 166 6.71 16.20 17.03
N LEU A 167 7.34 15.11 16.60
CA LEU A 167 7.27 13.79 17.23
C LEU A 167 8.66 13.18 17.36
N ARG A 168 8.86 12.38 18.39
CA ARG A 168 9.97 11.44 18.51
C ARG A 168 9.62 10.09 17.91
N LEU A 169 10.64 9.25 17.69
CA LEU A 169 10.45 7.92 17.11
C LEU A 169 9.61 7.00 18.02
N ASP A 170 9.83 7.08 19.32
CA ASP A 170 9.15 6.31 20.37
C ASP A 170 7.71 6.76 20.62
N GLU A 171 7.32 7.94 20.12
CA GLU A 171 5.96 8.48 20.23
C GLU A 171 5.06 8.10 19.04
N LEU A 172 5.63 7.50 17.99
CA LEU A 172 4.86 7.14 16.80
C LEU A 172 3.80 6.08 17.11
N ALA A 173 2.59 6.33 16.63
CA ALA A 173 1.56 5.30 16.55
C ALA A 173 1.73 4.48 15.27
N LEU A 174 1.25 3.23 15.28
CA LEU A 174 1.30 2.32 14.14
C LEU A 174 -0.11 2.03 13.63
N HIS A 175 -0.38 2.42 12.40
CA HIS A 175 -1.57 1.98 11.67
C HIS A 175 -1.29 0.65 10.97
N ARG A 176 -2.11 -0.36 11.24
CA ARG A 176 -1.94 -1.71 10.69
C ARG A 176 -2.96 -1.97 9.59
N SER A 177 -2.49 -2.14 8.37
CA SER A 177 -3.31 -2.39 7.18
C SER A 177 -3.18 -3.84 6.71
N PRO A 178 -4.27 -4.53 6.37
CA PRO A 178 -4.22 -5.94 6.00
C PRO A 178 -3.57 -6.16 4.62
N VAL A 179 -2.84 -7.26 4.48
CA VAL A 179 -2.46 -7.81 3.17
C VAL A 179 -3.55 -8.76 2.73
N LEU A 180 -4.18 -8.49 1.58
CA LEU A 180 -5.34 -9.21 1.11
C LEU A 180 -4.94 -10.19 0.02
N VAL A 181 -5.55 -11.36 0.03
CA VAL A 181 -5.46 -12.33 -1.05
C VAL A 181 -6.85 -12.49 -1.62
N TYR A 182 -6.99 -12.23 -2.91
CA TYR A 182 -8.28 -12.36 -3.59
C TYR A 182 -8.67 -13.83 -3.65
N GLU A 183 -9.76 -14.18 -2.98
CA GLU A 183 -10.22 -15.56 -2.83
C GLU A 183 -11.75 -15.59 -3.00
N PRO A 184 -12.25 -15.38 -4.24
CA PRO A 184 -13.69 -15.34 -4.51
C PRO A 184 -14.35 -16.71 -4.29
N SER A 185 -13.59 -17.79 -4.12
CA SER A 185 -14.11 -19.14 -3.87
C SER A 185 -14.60 -19.36 -2.43
N GLY A 186 -14.21 -18.48 -1.50
CA GLY A 186 -14.43 -18.66 -0.06
C GLY A 186 -15.84 -18.32 0.44
N SER A 187 -16.65 -17.60 -0.34
CA SER A 187 -18.03 -17.27 0.03
C SER A 187 -19.05 -18.02 -0.84
N ARG A 188 -20.10 -18.57 -0.20
CA ARG A 188 -21.23 -19.21 -0.91
C ARG A 188 -21.83 -18.25 -1.96
N GLN A 189 -21.88 -16.95 -1.64
CA GLN A 189 -22.37 -15.91 -2.56
C GLN A 189 -21.41 -15.62 -3.74
N ALA A 190 -20.09 -15.62 -3.56
CA ALA A 190 -19.17 -15.42 -4.69
C ALA A 190 -19.09 -16.64 -5.61
N THR A 191 -19.40 -17.83 -5.10
CA THR A 191 -19.65 -19.02 -5.93
C THR A 191 -20.89 -18.81 -6.81
N ALA A 192 -22.00 -18.32 -6.26
CA ALA A 192 -23.20 -17.98 -7.04
C ALA A 192 -22.90 -16.91 -8.10
N VAL A 193 -22.26 -15.80 -7.72
CA VAL A 193 -21.87 -14.74 -8.67
C VAL A 193 -20.95 -15.27 -9.77
N SER A 194 -19.93 -16.07 -9.42
CA SER A 194 -19.04 -16.66 -10.43
C SER A 194 -19.80 -17.52 -11.46
N ARG A 195 -20.80 -18.30 -11.03
CA ARG A 195 -21.65 -19.10 -11.93
C ARG A 195 -22.51 -18.24 -12.85
N VAL A 196 -23.06 -17.15 -12.33
CA VAL A 196 -23.79 -16.15 -13.14
C VAL A 196 -22.86 -15.58 -14.20
N LEU A 197 -21.65 -15.16 -13.84
CA LEU A 197 -20.70 -14.57 -14.78
C LEU A 197 -20.21 -15.58 -15.83
N SER A 198 -19.92 -16.82 -15.44
CA SER A 198 -19.60 -17.89 -16.39
C SER A 198 -20.75 -18.16 -17.36
N LEU A 199 -22.00 -18.09 -16.89
CA LEU A 199 -23.18 -18.18 -17.78
C LEU A 199 -23.23 -17.01 -18.77
N ILE A 200 -22.98 -15.77 -18.33
CA ILE A 200 -22.94 -14.60 -19.20
C ILE A 200 -21.87 -14.75 -20.30
N GLU A 201 -20.66 -15.20 -19.94
CA GLU A 201 -19.58 -15.45 -20.91
C GLU A 201 -19.96 -16.54 -21.92
N ALA A 202 -20.50 -17.65 -21.43
CA ALA A 202 -20.97 -18.75 -22.28
C ALA A 202 -22.05 -18.27 -23.27
N LEU A 203 -23.04 -17.51 -22.81
CA LEU A 203 -24.08 -16.93 -23.65
C LEU A 203 -23.52 -15.93 -24.68
N SER A 204 -22.59 -15.07 -24.24
CA SER A 204 -21.95 -14.08 -25.11
C SER A 204 -21.14 -14.75 -26.23
N SER A 205 -20.41 -15.82 -25.92
CA SER A 205 -19.66 -16.60 -26.93
C SER A 205 -20.56 -17.26 -27.99
N HIS A 206 -21.86 -17.43 -27.71
CA HIS A 206 -22.86 -18.00 -28.62
C HIS A 206 -23.75 -16.93 -29.27
N GLY A 207 -23.36 -15.65 -29.24
CA GLY A 207 -24.03 -14.55 -29.94
C GLY A 207 -25.26 -14.00 -29.23
N TYR A 208 -25.43 -14.30 -27.93
CA TYR A 208 -26.46 -13.67 -27.11
C TYR A 208 -25.91 -12.43 -26.42
N ARG A 209 -26.73 -11.39 -26.26
CA ARG A 209 -26.38 -10.26 -25.40
C ARG A 209 -26.99 -10.52 -24.02
N ALA A 210 -26.15 -10.84 -23.04
CA ALA A 210 -26.60 -11.16 -21.69
C ALA A 210 -26.12 -10.11 -20.68
N GLU A 211 -27.03 -9.65 -19.82
CA GLU A 211 -26.76 -8.65 -18.78
C GLU A 211 -26.94 -9.33 -17.42
N PRO A 212 -25.89 -9.40 -16.58
CA PRO A 212 -25.99 -10.00 -15.26
C PRO A 212 -26.79 -9.12 -14.28
N PHE A 213 -27.47 -9.75 -13.31
CA PHE A 213 -28.15 -9.11 -12.18
C PHE A 213 -29.11 -8.00 -12.60
N ALA A 214 -29.89 -8.23 -13.64
CA ALA A 214 -30.79 -7.22 -14.20
C ALA A 214 -32.00 -6.99 -13.31
N VAL A 215 -32.48 -5.74 -13.28
CA VAL A 215 -33.71 -5.36 -12.58
C VAL A 215 -34.89 -5.39 -13.55
N LEU A 216 -35.89 -6.19 -13.21
CA LEU A 216 -37.16 -6.27 -13.92
C LEU A 216 -38.25 -5.64 -13.07
N ARG A 217 -38.98 -4.69 -13.67
CA ARG A 217 -40.12 -4.07 -13.00
C ARG A 217 -41.41 -4.77 -13.39
N GLY A 218 -42.13 -5.27 -12.40
CA GLY A 218 -43.45 -5.88 -12.57
C GLY A 218 -44.45 -4.87 -13.10
N GLN A 219 -45.11 -5.19 -14.21
CA GLN A 219 -45.99 -4.26 -14.90
C GLN A 219 -47.28 -3.97 -14.12
N LEU A 220 -47.77 -4.93 -13.34
CA LEU A 220 -48.99 -4.82 -12.52
C LEU A 220 -48.68 -4.58 -11.03
N SER A 221 -47.60 -5.17 -10.51
CA SER A 221 -47.22 -5.04 -9.10
C SER A 221 -46.37 -3.80 -8.82
N HIS A 222 -45.75 -3.22 -9.85
CA HIS A 222 -44.70 -2.20 -9.76
C HIS A 222 -43.47 -2.60 -8.94
N LEU A 223 -43.40 -3.86 -8.47
CA LEU A 223 -42.28 -4.40 -7.71
C LEU A 223 -41.08 -4.59 -8.63
N GLU A 224 -39.90 -4.35 -8.08
CA GLU A 224 -38.63 -4.62 -8.75
C GLU A 224 -38.15 -6.01 -8.36
N HIS A 225 -37.80 -6.82 -9.36
CA HIS A 225 -37.27 -8.17 -9.22
C HIS A 225 -35.87 -8.20 -9.81
N VAL A 226 -34.93 -8.76 -9.06
CA VAL A 226 -33.57 -9.01 -9.56
C VAL A 226 -33.53 -10.40 -10.18
N VAL A 227 -32.93 -10.50 -11.37
CA VAL A 227 -32.70 -11.80 -12.04
C VAL A 227 -31.23 -11.97 -12.34
N ASP A 228 -30.73 -13.20 -12.23
CA ASP A 228 -29.30 -13.49 -12.37
C ASP A 228 -28.74 -13.12 -13.75
N ALA A 229 -29.51 -13.36 -14.82
CA ALA A 229 -29.16 -12.87 -16.14
C ALA A 229 -30.40 -12.46 -16.96
N LEU A 230 -30.33 -11.31 -17.63
CA LEU A 230 -31.27 -10.90 -18.66
C LEU A 230 -30.64 -11.08 -20.03
N VAL A 231 -31.14 -12.05 -20.78
CA VAL A 231 -30.57 -12.50 -22.05
C VAL A 231 -31.40 -12.00 -23.21
N HIS A 232 -30.73 -11.46 -24.23
CA HIS A 232 -31.34 -10.91 -25.44
C HIS A 232 -30.88 -11.70 -26.68
N LYS A 233 -31.84 -12.01 -27.57
CA LYS A 233 -31.60 -12.53 -28.92
C LYS A 233 -32.56 -11.87 -29.91
N GLY A 234 -32.07 -10.91 -30.68
CA GLY A 234 -32.93 -10.04 -31.47
C GLY A 234 -33.88 -9.26 -30.57
N GLU A 235 -35.19 -9.28 -30.87
CA GLU A 235 -36.22 -8.60 -30.06
C GLU A 235 -36.69 -9.39 -28.83
N LYS A 236 -36.26 -10.65 -28.69
CA LYS A 236 -36.68 -11.50 -27.57
C LYS A 236 -35.78 -11.28 -26.37
N ARG A 237 -36.39 -11.18 -25.20
CA ARG A 237 -35.72 -11.12 -23.89
C ARG A 237 -36.16 -12.29 -22.99
N CYS A 238 -35.22 -12.86 -22.25
CA CYS A 238 -35.45 -13.95 -21.31
C CYS A 238 -34.74 -13.63 -20.00
N ALA A 239 -35.45 -13.81 -18.89
CA ALA A 239 -34.90 -13.72 -17.55
C ALA A 239 -34.45 -15.11 -17.10
N VAL A 240 -33.22 -15.22 -16.62
CA VAL A 240 -32.64 -16.45 -16.11
C VAL A 240 -32.36 -16.26 -14.63
N VAL A 241 -32.80 -17.24 -13.83
CA VAL A 241 -32.47 -17.37 -12.41
C VAL A 241 -31.74 -18.69 -12.25
N LEU A 242 -30.55 -18.64 -11.66
CA LEU A 242 -29.72 -19.80 -11.39
C LEU A 242 -30.03 -20.31 -9.98
N ILE A 243 -30.56 -21.52 -9.91
CA ILE A 243 -30.87 -22.19 -8.65
C ILE A 243 -29.83 -23.28 -8.41
N ASP A 244 -29.07 -23.16 -7.32
CA ASP A 244 -28.11 -24.17 -6.91
C ASP A 244 -28.80 -25.25 -6.05
N ASN A 245 -29.12 -26.40 -6.67
CA ASN A 245 -29.78 -27.51 -5.98
C ASN A 245 -28.82 -28.35 -5.10
N SER A 246 -27.56 -27.95 -4.94
CA SER A 246 -26.63 -28.62 -4.02
C SER A 246 -26.96 -28.40 -2.53
N VAL A 247 -28.08 -27.73 -2.23
CA VAL A 247 -28.68 -27.57 -0.89
C VAL A 247 -29.95 -28.43 -0.71
N ALA A 248 -30.10 -29.52 -1.48
CA ALA A 248 -30.90 -30.63 -0.96
C ALA A 248 -30.02 -31.38 0.04
N SER A 249 -30.21 -31.12 1.33
CA SER A 249 -29.84 -32.10 2.34
C SER A 249 -30.55 -33.41 1.97
N PRO A 250 -29.83 -34.52 1.73
CA PRO A 250 -30.47 -35.82 1.77
C PRO A 250 -30.81 -36.06 3.25
N ASP A 251 -32.11 -35.97 3.55
CA ASP A 251 -32.81 -36.53 4.71
C ASP A 251 -32.03 -36.69 6.03
N THR A 252 -32.29 -35.83 7.02
CA THR A 252 -32.83 -36.14 8.37
C THR A 252 -32.91 -34.93 9.28
#